data_AF-A0A6N2SEB9-F1
#
_entry.id   AF-A0A6N2SEB9-F1
#
_cell.length_a   1.000
_cell.length_b   1.000
_cell.length_c   1.000
_cell.angle_alpha   90.00
_cell.angle_beta   90.00
_cell.angle_gamma   90.00
#
_symmetry.space_group_name_H-M   'P 1'
#
loop_
_entity.id
_entity.type
_entity.pdbx_description
1 polymer ?
#
loop_
_entity_poly.entity_id
_entity_poly.type
_entity_poly.pdbx_seq_one_letter_code
_entity_poly.pdbx_strand_id
1 'polypeptide(L)' 'MRPIHWIIVLIVVLVLFGAQKLPDLARSIGKSAKILKEEMNDLSQDSSSTSEQTSTSEPENTDSSK' A
#
# COMPACT_ATOMS: atom_id res chain seq x y z
N MET A 1 -14.86 20.14 16.20
CA MET A 1 -15.40 18.95 15.52
C MET A 1 -15.40 17.79 16.52
N ARG A 2 -16.57 17.22 16.86
CA ARG A 2 -16.61 16.10 17.80
C ARG A 2 -16.19 14.82 17.07
N PRO A 3 -15.16 14.09 17.54
CA PRO A 3 -14.62 12.90 16.85
C PRO A 3 -15.68 11.82 16.57
N ILE A 4 -16.79 11.83 17.32
CA ILE A 4 -17.92 10.91 17.16
C ILE A 4 -18.61 10.98 15.78
N HIS A 5 -18.60 12.15 15.11
CA HIS A 5 -19.29 12.32 13.82
C HIS A 5 -18.69 11.43 12.74
N TRP A 6 -17.36 11.31 12.73
CA TRP A 6 -16.64 10.46 11.78
C TRP A 6 -16.95 8.98 11.98
N ILE A 7 -17.09 8.52 13.23
CA ILE A 7 -17.49 7.14 13.54
C ILE A 7 -18.89 6.84 12.96
N ILE A 8 -19.83 7.78 13.11
CA ILE A 8 -21.21 7.59 12.64
C ILE A 8 -21.24 7.50 11.12
N VAL A 9 -20.53 8.39 10.42
CA VAL A 9 -20.42 8.36 8.95
C VAL A 9 -19.81 7.03 8.49
N LEU A 10 -18.74 6.56 9.16
CA LEU A 10 -18.10 5.29 8.82
C LEU A 10 -19.07 4.11 8.97
N ILE A 11 -19.85 4.08 10.06
CA ILE A 11 -20.88 3.05 10.28
C ILE A 11 -21.94 3.08 9.18
N VAL A 12 -22.45 4.26 8.82
CA VAL A 12 -23.47 4.38 7.76
C VAL A 12 -22.94 3.86 6.43
N VAL A 13 -21.71 4.21 6.06
CA VAL A 13 -21.04 3.70 4.86
C VAL A 13 -20.88 2.18 4.93
N LEU A 14 -20.50 1.62 6.07
CA LEU A 14 -20.36 0.18 6.26
C LEU A 14 -21.70 -0.58 6.13
N VAL A 15 -22.81 0.04 6.52
CA VAL A 15 -24.15 -0.55 6.39
C VAL A 15 -24.64 -0.50 4.93
N LEU A 16 -24.41 0.61 4.22
CA LEU A 16 -24.82 0.76 2.82
C LEU A 16 -24.00 -0.10 1.85
N PHE A 17 -22.68 -0.13 2.05
CA PHE A 17 -21.76 -0.86 1.19
C PHE A 17 -21.50 -2.28 1.69
N GLY A 18 -21.66 -2.56 2.98
CA GLY A 18 -21.33 -3.83 3.61
C GLY A 18 -19.86 -3.92 4.05
N ALA A 19 -19.61 -4.61 5.16
CA ALA A 19 -18.28 -4.76 5.76
C ALA A 19 -17.25 -5.47 4.86
N GLN A 20 -17.70 -6.22 3.85
CA GLN A 20 -16.82 -6.89 2.87
C GLN A 20 -16.44 -5.99 1.69
N LYS A 21 -17.26 -5.00 1.31
CA LYS A 21 -17.01 -4.19 0.10
C LYS A 21 -15.97 -3.09 0.34
N LEU A 22 -15.98 -2.43 1.49
CA LEU A 22 -14.94 -1.44 1.83
C LEU A 22 -13.50 -1.99 1.76
N PRO A 23 -13.17 -3.12 2.43
CA PRO A 23 -11.82 -3.66 2.38
C PRO A 23 -11.45 -4.19 1.00
N ASP A 24 -12.42 -4.70 0.24
CA ASP A 24 -12.19 -5.21 -1.11
C ASP A 24 -11.88 -4.08 -2.11
N LEU A 25 -12.66 -3.00 -2.08
CA LEU A 25 -12.39 -1.78 -2.86
C LEU A 25 -11.06 -1.14 -2.45
N ALA A 26 -10.76 -1.06 -1.15
CA ALA A 26 -9.48 -0.54 -0.68
C ALA A 26 -8.30 -1.41 -1.14
N ARG A 27 -8.46 -2.74 -1.16
CA ARG A 27 -7.44 -3.68 -1.66
C ARG A 27 -7.22 -3.53 -3.16
N SER A 28 -8.26 -3.39 -3.96
CA SER A 28 -8.12 -3.23 -5.43
C SER A 28 -7.52 -1.87 -5.80
N ILE A 29 -8.00 -0.79 -5.19
CA ILE A 29 -7.46 0.56 -5.36
C ILE A 29 -6.02 0.63 -4.84
N GLY A 30 -5.74 0.01 -3.70
CA GLY A 30 -4.40 -0.02 -3.11
C GLY A 30 -3.37 -0.74 -3.98
N LYS A 31 -3.78 -1.81 -4.68
CA LYS A 31 -2.92 -2.47 -5.68
C LYS A 31 -2.60 -1.52 -6.83
N SER A 32 -3.59 -0.94 -7.49
CA SER A 32 -3.35 -0.02 -8.61
C SER A 32 -2.58 1.24 -8.20
N ALA A 33 -2.86 1.78 -7.02
CA ALA A 33 -2.16 2.92 -6.45
C ALA A 33 -0.70 2.59 -6.10
N LYS A 34 -0.40 1.36 -5.69
CA LYS A 34 0.99 0.91 -5.44
C LYS A 34 1.80 0.90 -6.73
N ILE A 35 1.27 0.30 -7.81
CA ILE A 35 1.95 0.30 -9.12
C ILE A 35 2.18 1.74 -9.57
N LEU A 36 1.15 2.59 -9.52
CA LEU A 36 1.29 4.00 -9.93
C LEU A 36 2.30 4.77 -9.06
N LYS A 37 2.35 4.48 -7.76
CA LYS A 37 3.30 5.09 -6.81
C LYS A 37 4.73 4.63 -7.10
N GLU A 38 4.94 3.35 -7.43
CA GLU A 38 6.26 2.81 -7.80
C GLU A 38 6.76 3.46 -9.10
N GLU A 39 5.94 3.48 -10.15
CA GLU A 39 6.27 4.15 -11.43
C GLU A 39 6.54 5.65 -11.22
N MET A 40 5.70 6.34 -10.44
CA MET A 40 5.86 7.77 -10.15
C MET A 40 7.08 8.05 -9.26
N ASN A 41 7.42 7.14 -8.35
CA ASN A 41 8.64 7.23 -7.55
C ASN A 41 9.87 7.02 -8.42
N ASP A 42 9.85 6.07 -9.36
CA ASP A 42 10.96 5.81 -10.31
C ASP A 42 11.27 7.09 -11.11
N LEU A 43 10.23 7.69 -11.70
CA LEU A 43 10.30 8.99 -12.39
C LEU A 43 10.81 10.13 -11.50
N SER A 44 10.47 10.12 -10.21
CA SER A 44 10.95 11.14 -9.26
C SER A 44 12.38 10.86 -8.80
N GLN A 45 12.77 9.59 -8.69
CA GLN A 45 14.05 9.12 -8.19
C GLN A 45 15.16 9.25 -9.25
N ASP A 46 14.82 9.22 -10.54
CA ASP A 46 15.74 9.55 -11.64
C ASP A 46 16.19 11.03 -11.61
N SER A 47 15.47 11.90 -10.89
CA SER A 47 15.86 13.28 -10.60
C SER A 47 16.51 13.50 -9.23
N SER A 48 16.62 12.44 -8.41
CA SER A 48 17.12 12.46 -7.03
C SER A 48 17.76 11.11 -6.67
N SER A 49 18.73 10.65 -7.47
CA SER A 49 19.44 9.40 -7.14
C SER A 49 20.24 9.57 -5.84
N THR A 50 20.26 8.50 -5.04
CA THR A 50 20.89 8.38 -3.70
C THR A 50 20.03 8.86 -2.52
N SER A 51 19.07 8.04 -2.11
CA SER A 51 19.06 7.47 -0.75
C SER A 51 17.98 6.40 -0.63
N GLU A 52 18.28 5.33 0.09
CA GLU A 52 17.34 4.32 0.61
C GLU A 52 16.93 3.17 -0.33
N GLN A 53 17.91 2.47 -0.89
CA GLN A 53 17.80 1.01 -1.03
C GLN A 53 18.20 0.37 0.30
N THR A 54 17.26 0.18 1.22
CA THR A 54 17.41 -0.78 2.32
C THR A 54 16.05 -1.31 2.75
N SER A 55 15.72 -2.51 2.27
CA SER A 55 15.12 -3.56 3.09
C SER A 55 15.30 -4.88 2.36
N THR A 56 16.46 -5.46 2.64
CA THR A 56 16.78 -6.89 2.68
C THR A 56 15.57 -7.78 2.96
N SER A 57 15.34 -8.73 2.06
CA SER A 57 14.95 -10.09 2.41
C SER A 57 15.16 -11.01 1.20
N GLU A 58 16.43 -11.34 0.94
CA GLU A 58 16.81 -12.49 0.12
C GLU A 58 17.79 -13.34 0.95
N PRO A 59 17.40 -14.52 1.44
CA PRO A 59 18.38 -15.50 1.88
C PRO A 59 18.96 -16.16 0.65
N GLU A 60 20.11 -15.63 0.25
CA GLU A 60 21.16 -16.33 -0.48
C GLU A 60 21.49 -17.65 0.25
N ASN A 61 21.12 -18.78 -0.35
CA ASN A 61 21.86 -20.02 -0.19
C ASN A 61 21.89 -20.74 -1.52
N THR A 62 22.80 -20.27 -2.38
CA THR A 62 23.31 -21.07 -3.48
C THR A 62 24.46 -21.92 -2.91
N ASP A 63 24.37 -23.22 -3.16
CA ASP A 63 25.50 -24.09 -3.49
C ASP A 63 26.73 -24.03 -2.57
N SER A 64 26.80 -25.00 -1.66
CA SER A 64 28.08 -25.43 -1.08
C SER A 64 28.32 -26.89 -1.45
N SER A 65 28.99 -27.08 -2.60
CA SER A 65 30.16 -27.94 -2.75
C SER A 65 30.06 -29.37 -2.17
N LYS A 66 29.80 -30.36 -3.05
CA LYS A 66 30.75 -31.43 -3.46
C LYS A 66 30.03 -32.64 -4.07
#